data_AF-A0AAW0EZK2-F1
#
_entry.id   AF-A0AAW0EZK2-F1
#
_cell.length_a   1.000
_cell.length_b   1.000
_cell.length_c   1.000
_cell.angle_alpha   90.00
_cell.angle_beta   90.00
_cell.angle_gamma   90.00
#
_symmetry.space_group_name_H-M   'P 1'
#
loop_
_entity.id
_entity.type
_entity.pdbx_description
1 polymer ?
#
loop_
_entity_poly.entity_id
_entity_poly.type
_entity_poly.pdbx_seq_one_letter_code
_entity_poly.pdbx_strand_id
1 'polypeptide(L)'
;MADHGDALVVWGSTGRRLQFSIQDLKMPDDLRTDPHFHFYERQWDSVANFWFTRVLKEAALQHLAVEEIVTRIRDDIAKRWERRRQEQGIHKKRKRLLQGNSPAGAPTASVLVTNVMPLAVYCAATEAEQRDLVTAVVERVEAVAKDTVASWRLLVDDAAEEPPAKTVRGDGATAAAAQPSPREGVDGPTAEANFDDRVALVLTLSSAERAATAIVHLHGSRLDGRQVLCRFLHEP
;
A
#
# COMPACT_ATOMS: atom_id res chain seq x y z
N MET A 1 20.96 -41.13 -27.43
CA MET A 1 20.69 -39.69 -27.64
C MET A 1 20.75 -39.04 -26.27
N ALA A 2 21.83 -38.32 -25.98
CA ALA A 2 22.08 -37.81 -24.63
C ALA A 2 21.24 -36.55 -24.38
N ASP A 3 20.62 -36.45 -23.21
CA ASP A 3 19.93 -35.24 -22.74
C ASP A 3 20.89 -34.05 -22.74
N HIS A 4 20.60 -33.04 -23.56
CA HIS A 4 21.28 -31.75 -23.55
C HIS A 4 20.50 -30.72 -22.70
N GLY A 5 19.59 -31.19 -21.83
CA GLY A 5 18.64 -30.35 -21.09
C GLY A 5 19.16 -29.70 -19.80
N ASP A 6 20.26 -30.17 -19.22
CA ASP A 6 20.66 -29.83 -17.84
C ASP A 6 21.90 -28.93 -17.72
N ALA A 7 22.47 -28.51 -18.85
CA ALA A 7 23.74 -27.77 -18.87
C ALA A 7 23.90 -26.80 -20.05
N LEU A 8 24.36 -25.59 -19.75
CA LEU A 8 24.94 -24.67 -20.72
C LEU A 8 26.37 -25.11 -21.06
N VAL A 9 26.58 -25.42 -22.32
CA VAL A 9 27.86 -25.88 -22.85
C VAL A 9 28.29 -24.94 -23.95
N VAL A 10 29.50 -24.40 -23.85
CA VAL A 10 30.11 -23.58 -24.89
C VAL A 10 31.13 -24.41 -25.67
N TRP A 11 31.10 -24.26 -26.99
CA TRP A 11 32.04 -24.91 -27.91
C TRP A 11 33.08 -23.88 -28.35
N GLY A 12 34.36 -24.16 -28.09
CA GLY A 12 35.48 -23.32 -28.53
C GLY A 12 36.51 -24.11 -29.34
N SER A 13 37.55 -23.42 -29.81
CA SER A 13 38.66 -24.03 -30.57
C SER A 13 39.43 -25.11 -29.79
N THR A 14 39.28 -25.14 -28.46
CA THR A 14 39.87 -26.14 -27.55
C THR A 14 38.90 -27.26 -27.13
N GLY A 15 37.70 -27.32 -27.71
CA GLY A 15 36.70 -28.37 -27.46
C GLY A 15 35.47 -27.92 -26.66
N ARG A 16 34.76 -28.90 -26.09
CA ARG A 16 33.51 -28.72 -25.32
C ARG A 16 33.81 -28.26 -23.90
N ARG A 17 33.30 -27.10 -23.48
CA ARG A 17 33.39 -26.61 -22.09
C ARG A 17 32.01 -26.47 -21.48
N LEU A 18 31.76 -27.19 -20.37
CA LEU A 18 30.61 -26.96 -19.51
C LEU A 18 30.80 -25.60 -18.83
N GLN A 19 29.90 -24.66 -19.05
CA GLN A 19 29.97 -23.34 -18.43
C GLN A 19 29.08 -23.23 -17.20
N PHE A 20 27.94 -23.92 -17.21
CA PHE A 20 26.90 -23.74 -16.19
C PHE A 20 25.91 -24.91 -16.24
N SER A 21 25.46 -25.39 -15.09
CA SER A 21 24.47 -26.48 -14.98
C SER A 21 23.38 -26.14 -13.98
N ILE A 22 22.25 -26.84 -14.06
CA ILE A 22 21.18 -26.69 -13.07
C ILE A 22 21.65 -27.03 -11.64
N GLN A 23 22.64 -27.91 -11.50
CA GLN A 23 23.21 -28.29 -10.20
C GLN A 23 24.02 -27.16 -9.54
N ASP A 24 24.48 -26.19 -10.33
CA ASP A 24 25.20 -25.02 -9.84
C ASP A 24 24.24 -23.98 -9.23
N LEU A 25 22.93 -24.10 -9.51
CA LEU A 25 21.88 -23.23 -8.97
C LEU A 25 21.25 -23.79 -7.69
N LYS A 26 21.98 -24.57 -6.91
CA LYS A 26 21.49 -25.07 -5.62
C LYS A 26 21.24 -23.94 -4.63
N MET A 27 20.29 -24.17 -3.73
CA MET A 27 19.96 -23.21 -2.69
C MET A 27 21.17 -23.04 -1.75
N PRO A 28 21.66 -21.81 -1.58
CA PRO A 28 22.71 -21.52 -0.60
C PRO A 28 22.31 -21.92 0.82
N ASP A 29 23.27 -22.44 1.58
CA ASP A 29 23.02 -22.91 2.95
C ASP A 29 22.77 -21.75 3.94
N ASP A 30 23.22 -20.52 3.63
CA ASP A 30 22.97 -19.33 4.45
C ASP A 30 21.48 -19.01 4.56
N LEU A 31 20.67 -19.34 3.53
CA LEU A 31 19.23 -19.15 3.53
C LEU A 31 18.49 -19.98 4.59
N ARG A 32 19.11 -21.02 5.15
CA ARG A 32 18.53 -21.79 6.26
C ARG A 32 18.36 -20.97 7.53
N THR A 33 19.11 -19.88 7.65
CA THR A 33 19.01 -18.95 8.78
C THR A 33 17.96 -17.85 8.54
N ASP A 34 17.40 -17.74 7.33
CA ASP A 34 16.38 -16.75 7.02
C ASP A 34 15.05 -17.10 7.72
N PRO A 35 14.36 -16.12 8.33
CA PRO A 35 13.09 -16.36 9.01
C PRO A 35 11.97 -16.90 8.10
N HIS A 36 12.13 -16.78 6.78
CA HIS A 36 11.17 -17.26 5.78
C HIS A 36 11.73 -18.42 4.94
N PHE A 37 12.73 -19.15 5.46
CA PHE A 37 13.39 -20.28 4.79
C PHE A 37 12.42 -21.23 4.08
N HIS A 38 11.34 -21.66 4.73
CA HIS A 38 10.38 -22.59 4.14
C HIS A 38 9.69 -22.06 2.87
N PHE A 39 9.63 -20.74 2.69
CA PHE A 39 9.15 -20.15 1.44
C PHE A 39 10.19 -20.30 0.33
N TYR A 40 11.47 -20.05 0.63
CA TYR A 40 12.57 -20.29 -0.30
C TYR A 40 12.63 -21.76 -0.70
N GLU A 41 12.64 -22.67 0.27
CA GLU A 41 12.66 -24.12 0.07
C GLU A 41 11.57 -24.58 -0.92
N ARG A 42 10.34 -24.06 -0.80
CA ARG A 42 9.23 -24.42 -1.70
C ARG A 42 9.29 -23.79 -3.08
N GLN A 43 10.01 -22.69 -3.25
CA GLN A 43 10.05 -21.94 -4.51
C GLN A 43 11.35 -22.17 -5.29
N TRP A 44 12.41 -22.58 -4.60
CA TRP A 44 13.77 -22.55 -5.12
C TRP A 44 13.90 -23.32 -6.43
N ASP A 45 13.53 -24.60 -6.45
CA ASP A 45 13.70 -25.45 -7.64
C ASP A 45 12.93 -24.91 -8.85
N SER A 46 11.71 -24.40 -8.62
CA SER A 46 10.89 -23.82 -9.69
C SER A 46 11.51 -22.54 -10.26
N VAL A 47 12.00 -21.65 -9.39
CA VAL A 47 12.61 -20.38 -9.81
C VAL A 47 14.00 -20.61 -10.41
N ALA A 48 14.80 -21.51 -9.84
CA ALA A 48 16.09 -21.90 -10.37
C ALA A 48 15.96 -22.50 -11.77
N ASN A 49 14.99 -23.39 -12.00
CA ASN A 49 14.73 -23.95 -13.33
C ASN A 49 14.27 -22.89 -14.34
N PHE A 50 13.46 -21.91 -13.90
CA PHE A 50 13.10 -20.76 -14.73
C PHE A 50 14.33 -19.93 -15.12
N TRP A 51 15.18 -19.58 -14.15
CA TRP A 51 16.41 -18.82 -14.41
C TRP A 51 17.40 -19.60 -15.28
N PHE A 52 17.55 -20.91 -15.06
CA PHE A 52 18.36 -21.77 -15.90
C PHE A 52 17.90 -21.73 -17.36
N THR A 53 16.60 -21.97 -17.61
CA THR A 53 16.01 -21.88 -18.95
C THR A 53 16.19 -20.50 -19.56
N ARG A 54 16.11 -19.45 -18.75
CA ARG A 54 16.27 -18.07 -19.19
C ARG A 54 17.71 -17.76 -19.59
N VAL A 55 18.70 -18.22 -18.82
CA VAL A 55 20.13 -18.09 -19.13
C VAL A 55 20.48 -18.82 -20.43
N LEU A 56 19.90 -20.00 -20.67
CA LEU A 56 20.09 -20.72 -21.93
C LEU A 56 19.58 -19.93 -23.16
N LYS A 57 18.54 -19.11 -22.99
CA LYS A 57 17.91 -18.36 -24.09
C LYS A 57 18.48 -16.96 -24.29
N GLU A 58 18.91 -16.31 -23.21
CA GLU A 58 19.36 -14.90 -23.23
C GLU A 58 20.89 -14.83 -23.18
N ALA A 59 21.53 -14.52 -24.32
CA ALA A 59 22.99 -14.41 -24.42
C ALA A 59 23.61 -13.42 -23.41
N ALA A 60 22.90 -12.33 -23.09
CA ALA A 60 23.33 -11.35 -22.10
C ALA A 60 23.51 -11.95 -20.68
N LEU A 61 22.77 -13.01 -20.36
CA LEU A 61 22.85 -13.68 -19.05
C LEU A 61 23.92 -14.78 -19.02
N GLN A 62 24.40 -15.25 -20.18
CA GLN A 62 25.38 -16.35 -20.27
C GLN A 62 26.79 -15.94 -19.82
N HIS A 63 27.05 -14.64 -19.69
CA HIS A 63 28.32 -14.10 -19.20
C HIS A 63 28.34 -13.86 -17.68
N LEU A 64 27.18 -13.97 -17.02
CA LEU A 64 27.09 -13.76 -15.58
C LEU A 64 27.72 -14.93 -14.82
N ALA A 65 28.27 -14.62 -13.65
CA ALA A 65 28.77 -15.65 -12.74
C ALA A 65 27.58 -16.43 -12.13
N VAL A 66 27.82 -17.68 -11.74
CA VAL A 66 26.80 -18.54 -11.10
C VAL A 66 26.24 -17.84 -9.86
N GLU A 67 27.11 -17.24 -9.06
CA GLU A 67 26.78 -16.55 -7.82
C GLU A 67 25.85 -15.35 -8.06
N GLU A 68 26.02 -14.64 -9.19
CA GLU A 68 25.14 -13.54 -9.58
C GLU A 68 23.75 -14.05 -9.97
N ILE A 69 23.68 -15.19 -10.67
CA ILE A 69 22.40 -15.81 -11.03
C ILE A 69 21.67 -16.31 -9.78
N VAL A 70 22.39 -16.95 -8.85
CA VAL A 70 21.87 -17.39 -7.55
C VAL A 70 21.36 -16.20 -6.72
N THR A 71 22.09 -15.07 -6.72
CA THR A 71 21.65 -13.83 -6.07
C THR A 71 20.35 -13.31 -6.69
N ARG A 72 20.21 -13.35 -8.02
CA ARG A 72 18.97 -12.96 -8.71
C ARG A 72 17.80 -13.90 -8.40
N ILE A 73 18.04 -15.20 -8.25
CA ILE A 73 17.02 -16.17 -7.81
C ILE A 73 16.55 -15.82 -6.39
N ARG A 74 17.49 -15.59 -5.47
CA ARG A 74 17.20 -15.16 -4.10
C ARG A 74 16.34 -13.88 -4.10
N ASP A 75 16.75 -12.85 -4.83
CA ASP A 75 16.02 -11.59 -4.92
C ASP A 75 14.62 -11.76 -5.51
N ASP A 76 14.45 -12.62 -6.52
CA ASP A 76 13.12 -12.87 -7.11
C ASP A 76 12.19 -13.56 -6.12
N ILE A 77 12.68 -14.57 -5.40
CA ILE A 77 11.89 -15.25 -4.36
C ILE A 77 11.57 -14.28 -3.22
N ALA A 78 12.53 -13.47 -2.77
CA ALA A 78 12.32 -12.45 -1.76
C ALA A 78 11.22 -11.45 -2.17
N LYS A 79 11.27 -10.96 -3.42
CA LYS A 79 10.23 -10.07 -3.98
C LYS A 79 8.86 -10.74 -4.04
N ARG A 80 8.79 -12.02 -4.41
CA ARG A 80 7.53 -12.79 -4.41
C ARG A 80 6.97 -12.95 -3.00
N TRP A 81 7.82 -13.22 -2.02
CA TRP A 81 7.43 -13.30 -0.61
C TRP A 81 6.85 -11.97 -0.12
N GLU A 82 7.57 -10.87 -0.36
CA GLU A 82 7.17 -9.54 0.08
C GLU A 82 5.84 -9.13 -0.57
N ARG A 83 5.67 -9.37 -1.88
CA ARG A 83 4.40 -9.15 -2.57
C ARG A 83 3.27 -9.94 -1.94
N ARG A 84 3.46 -11.24 -1.71
CA ARG A 84 2.46 -12.11 -1.08
C ARG A 84 2.10 -11.62 0.34
N ARG A 85 3.08 -11.18 1.11
CA ARG A 85 2.87 -10.62 2.46
C ARG A 85 2.03 -9.35 2.41
N GLN A 86 2.35 -8.44 1.50
CA GLN A 86 1.60 -7.20 1.28
C GLN A 86 0.15 -7.50 0.87
N GLU A 87 -0.05 -8.38 -0.11
CA GLU A 87 -1.38 -8.79 -0.57
C GLU A 87 -2.21 -9.46 0.53
N GLN A 88 -1.60 -10.33 1.33
CA GLN A 88 -2.27 -10.93 2.49
C GLN A 88 -2.63 -9.89 3.55
N GLY A 89 -1.77 -8.90 3.77
CA GLY A 89 -2.03 -7.77 4.65
C GLY A 89 -3.25 -6.96 4.19
N ILE A 90 -3.28 -6.60 2.91
CA ILE A 90 -4.41 -5.90 2.28
C ILE A 90 -5.69 -6.73 2.38
N HIS A 91 -5.62 -8.02 2.05
CA HIS A 91 -6.76 -8.93 2.12
C HIS A 91 -7.33 -9.03 3.54
N LYS A 92 -6.47 -9.17 4.56
CA LYS A 92 -6.89 -9.21 5.97
C LYS A 92 -7.52 -7.89 6.40
N LYS A 93 -6.94 -6.73 6.02
CA LYS A 93 -7.51 -5.41 6.32
C LYS A 93 -8.88 -5.24 5.67
N ARG A 94 -9.01 -5.57 4.38
CA ARG A 94 -10.29 -5.51 3.65
C ARG A 94 -11.35 -6.39 4.29
N LYS A 95 -10.99 -7.64 4.63
CA LYS A 95 -11.90 -8.57 5.31
C LYS A 95 -12.38 -8.01 6.65
N ARG A 96 -11.50 -7.39 7.44
CA ARG A 96 -11.86 -6.76 8.72
C ARG A 96 -12.81 -5.56 8.53
N LEU A 97 -12.55 -4.71 7.54
CA LEU A 97 -13.44 -3.59 7.21
C LEU A 97 -14.85 -4.06 6.88
N LEU A 98 -14.99 -5.17 6.14
CA LEU A 98 -16.27 -5.72 5.71
C LEU A 98 -17.02 -6.51 6.80
N GLN A 99 -16.37 -6.88 7.92
CA GLN A 99 -16.98 -7.71 8.97
C GLN A 99 -17.82 -6.95 10.01
N GLY A 100 -17.89 -5.61 9.94
CA GLY A 100 -18.79 -4.77 10.74
C GLY A 100 -18.10 -3.97 11.85
N ASN A 101 -18.69 -2.80 12.18
CA ASN A 101 -18.26 -1.73 13.10
C ASN A 101 -16.75 -1.62 13.32
N SER A 102 -16.04 -1.30 12.25
CA SER A 102 -14.66 -0.81 12.33
C SER A 102 -14.64 0.69 12.65
N PRO A 103 -13.50 1.25 13.09
CA PRO A 103 -13.31 2.71 13.19
C PRO A 103 -13.54 3.45 11.86
N ALA A 104 -13.48 2.73 10.73
CA ALA A 104 -13.80 3.27 9.41
C ALA A 104 -15.30 3.30 9.11
N GLY A 105 -16.16 2.99 10.08
CA GLY A 105 -17.62 2.93 9.91
C GLY A 105 -18.13 1.57 9.45
N ALA A 106 -19.45 1.50 9.27
CA ALA A 106 -20.13 0.33 8.73
C ALA A 106 -19.96 0.27 7.19
N PRO A 107 -19.80 -0.93 6.60
CA PRO A 107 -19.54 -1.08 5.16
C PRO A 107 -20.63 -0.47 4.28
N THR A 108 -20.24 0.45 3.40
CA THR A 108 -21.11 1.01 2.35
C THR A 108 -20.32 1.15 1.05
N ALA A 109 -21.03 1.41 -0.05
CA ALA A 109 -20.40 1.70 -1.33
C ALA A 109 -19.74 3.09 -1.42
N SER A 110 -19.95 3.94 -0.42
CA SER A 110 -19.48 5.33 -0.41
C SER A 110 -18.26 5.51 0.50
N VAL A 111 -17.23 6.16 -0.02
CA VAL A 111 -15.97 6.45 0.69
C VAL A 111 -15.87 7.96 0.92
N LEU A 112 -15.67 8.36 2.16
CA LEU A 112 -15.25 9.71 2.52
C LEU A 112 -13.72 9.76 2.55
N VAL A 113 -13.16 10.71 1.81
CA VAL A 113 -11.73 11.01 1.73
C VAL A 113 -11.50 12.40 2.29
N THR A 114 -10.75 12.51 3.38
CA THR A 114 -10.45 13.79 4.06
C THR A 114 -8.95 14.07 4.12
N ASN A 115 -8.59 15.29 4.50
CA ASN A 115 -7.20 15.78 4.57
C ASN A 115 -6.48 15.76 3.21
N VAL A 116 -7.23 16.01 2.14
CA VAL A 116 -6.69 16.12 0.77
C VAL A 116 -5.97 17.45 0.56
N MET A 117 -6.48 18.55 1.11
CA MET A 117 -5.92 19.89 0.99
C MET A 117 -6.43 20.78 2.14
N PRO A 118 -5.64 21.74 2.64
CA PRO A 118 -6.14 22.74 3.60
C PRO A 118 -7.20 23.65 2.99
N LEU A 119 -8.20 24.05 3.77
CA LEU A 119 -9.27 24.94 3.30
C LEU A 119 -8.71 26.26 2.73
N ALA A 120 -7.73 26.86 3.41
CA ALA A 120 -7.12 28.11 2.97
C ALA A 120 -6.48 28.00 1.57
N VAL A 121 -5.88 26.84 1.26
CA VAL A 121 -5.30 26.58 -0.07
C VAL A 121 -6.40 26.34 -1.09
N TYR A 122 -7.42 25.57 -0.72
CA TYR A 122 -8.57 25.30 -1.58
C TYR A 122 -9.32 26.59 -1.97
N CYS A 123 -9.56 27.50 -1.02
CA CYS A 123 -10.23 28.78 -1.26
C CYS A 123 -9.37 29.76 -2.07
N ALA A 124 -8.04 29.68 -1.97
CA ALA A 124 -7.12 30.50 -2.77
C ALA A 124 -6.88 29.92 -4.18
N ALA A 125 -7.18 28.64 -4.39
CA ALA A 125 -6.99 27.97 -5.67
C ALA A 125 -8.00 28.44 -6.72
N THR A 126 -7.55 28.44 -7.97
CA THR A 126 -8.42 28.67 -9.13
C THR A 126 -9.41 27.52 -9.32
N GLU A 127 -10.52 27.77 -10.02
CA GLU A 127 -11.47 26.69 -10.33
C GLU A 127 -10.82 25.54 -11.12
N ALA A 128 -9.79 25.82 -11.93
CA ALA A 128 -9.05 24.79 -12.66
C ALA A 128 -8.29 23.89 -11.68
N GLU A 129 -7.53 24.48 -10.76
CA GLU A 129 -6.77 23.74 -9.74
C GLU A 129 -7.69 22.94 -8.80
N GLN A 130 -8.85 23.48 -8.44
CA GLN A 130 -9.85 22.74 -7.65
C GLN A 130 -10.40 21.52 -8.41
N ARG A 131 -10.68 21.66 -9.71
CA ARG A 131 -11.11 20.55 -10.58
C ARG A 131 -10.01 19.52 -10.75
N ASP A 132 -8.77 19.95 -10.91
CA ASP A 132 -7.60 19.07 -11.05
C ASP A 132 -7.39 18.24 -9.78
N LEU A 133 -7.53 18.84 -8.59
CA LEU A 133 -7.50 18.12 -7.31
C LEU A 133 -8.56 17.02 -7.26
N VAL A 134 -9.82 17.37 -7.55
CA VAL A 134 -10.92 16.38 -7.53
C VAL A 134 -10.65 15.26 -8.52
N THR A 135 -10.20 15.61 -9.74
CA THR A 135 -9.89 14.64 -10.80
C THR A 135 -8.78 13.70 -10.36
N ALA A 136 -7.69 14.23 -9.79
CA ALA A 136 -6.58 13.43 -9.28
C ALA A 136 -7.03 12.46 -8.17
N VAL A 137 -7.90 12.89 -7.25
CA VAL A 137 -8.43 12.01 -6.20
C VAL A 137 -9.33 10.92 -6.82
N VAL A 138 -10.21 11.27 -7.75
CA VAL A 138 -11.10 10.33 -8.45
C VAL A 138 -10.29 9.29 -9.20
N GLU A 139 -9.37 9.70 -10.08
CA GLU A 139 -8.49 8.80 -10.84
C GLU A 139 -7.70 7.88 -9.93
N ARG A 140 -7.22 8.41 -8.79
CA ARG A 140 -6.50 7.62 -7.81
C ARG A 140 -7.38 6.55 -7.19
N VAL A 141 -8.62 6.89 -6.82
CA VAL A 141 -9.61 5.95 -6.27
C VAL A 141 -9.94 4.86 -7.30
N GLU A 142 -10.19 5.23 -8.55
CA GLU A 142 -10.50 4.29 -9.62
C GLU A 142 -9.35 3.30 -9.86
N ALA A 143 -8.11 3.80 -9.89
CA ALA A 143 -6.92 2.99 -10.10
C ALA A 143 -6.73 1.92 -9.00
N VAL A 144 -6.93 2.29 -7.73
CA VAL A 144 -6.73 1.34 -6.61
C VAL A 144 -7.93 0.42 -6.40
N ALA A 145 -9.15 0.92 -6.61
CA ALA A 145 -10.37 0.12 -6.49
C ALA A 145 -10.56 -0.82 -7.68
N LYS A 146 -9.90 -0.53 -8.82
CA LYS A 146 -10.13 -1.16 -10.13
C LYS A 146 -11.61 -1.14 -10.47
N ASP A 147 -12.21 0.04 -10.30
CA ASP A 147 -13.64 0.31 -10.44
C ASP A 147 -13.82 1.75 -10.93
N THR A 148 -14.95 2.06 -11.54
CA THR A 148 -15.28 3.43 -11.99
C THR A 148 -16.13 4.11 -10.93
N VAL A 149 -15.82 5.37 -10.61
CA VAL A 149 -16.58 6.15 -9.64
C VAL A 149 -17.93 6.52 -10.25
N ALA A 150 -19.02 6.05 -9.64
CA ALA A 150 -20.37 6.28 -10.12
C ALA A 150 -20.83 7.72 -9.90
N SER A 151 -20.42 8.31 -8.78
CA SER A 151 -20.66 9.71 -8.45
C SER A 151 -19.65 10.20 -7.43
N TRP A 152 -19.39 11.49 -7.43
CA TRP A 152 -18.59 12.15 -6.41
C TRP A 152 -19.24 13.46 -5.98
N ARG A 153 -19.01 13.87 -4.74
CA ARG A 153 -19.44 15.16 -4.20
C ARG A 153 -18.34 15.73 -3.32
N LEU A 154 -18.06 17.02 -3.50
CA LEU A 154 -17.15 17.77 -2.66
C LEU A 154 -17.94 18.37 -1.48
N LEU A 155 -17.40 18.19 -0.28
CA LEU A 155 -17.89 18.80 0.96
C LEU A 155 -16.84 19.83 1.38
N VAL A 156 -17.25 21.09 1.48
CA VAL A 156 -16.43 22.18 1.97
C VAL A 156 -17.11 22.78 3.19
N ASP A 157 -16.44 22.73 4.33
CA ASP A 157 -16.88 23.37 5.56
C ASP A 157 -16.24 24.76 5.67
N ASP A 158 -16.95 25.77 5.16
CA ASP A 158 -16.57 27.18 5.21
C ASP A 158 -17.25 27.92 6.38
N ALA A 159 -17.64 27.19 7.43
CA ALA A 159 -18.08 27.83 8.66
C ALA A 159 -16.90 28.62 9.25
N ALA A 160 -16.86 29.93 8.98
CA ALA A 160 -16.07 30.87 9.74
C ALA A 160 -16.36 30.61 11.22
N GLU A 161 -15.34 30.23 11.99
CA GLU A 161 -15.48 30.08 13.44
C GLU A 161 -15.94 31.43 14.02
N GLU A 162 -17.25 31.58 14.24
CA GLU A 162 -17.70 32.49 15.30
C GLU A 162 -17.26 31.84 16.63
N PRO A 163 -16.48 32.55 17.46
CA PRO A 163 -16.12 32.04 18.78
C PRO A 163 -17.39 31.80 19.59
N PRO A 164 -17.37 30.83 20.52
CA PRO A 164 -18.59 30.19 21.02
C PRO A 164 -19.52 31.22 21.65
N ALA A 165 -20.76 31.26 21.16
CA ALA A 165 -21.83 31.98 21.83
C ALA A 165 -21.97 31.39 23.25
N LYS A 166 -21.48 32.14 24.23
CA LYS A 166 -21.74 31.92 25.66
C LYS A 166 -23.25 31.84 25.86
N THR A 167 -23.80 30.64 25.94
CA THR A 167 -25.11 30.42 26.55
C THR A 167 -24.92 30.37 28.06
N VAL A 168 -25.12 31.54 28.69
CA VAL A 168 -25.32 31.68 30.12
C VAL A 168 -26.76 31.24 30.45
N ARG A 169 -26.89 30.12 31.18
CA ARG A 169 -27.97 29.72 32.12
C ARG A 169 -27.59 28.31 32.61
N GLY A 170 -27.47 27.94 33.88
CA GLY A 170 -27.95 28.49 35.15
C GLY A 170 -28.39 27.28 36.00
N ASP A 171 -27.70 27.07 37.12
CA ASP A 171 -27.98 26.19 38.28
C ASP A 171 -27.93 24.65 38.17
N GLY A 172 -27.16 24.03 39.09
CA GLY A 172 -27.34 22.62 39.47
C GLY A 172 -26.12 21.80 39.89
N ALA A 173 -25.47 22.16 41.00
CA ALA A 173 -24.79 21.30 41.99
C ALA A 173 -23.95 20.03 41.60
N THR A 174 -22.69 20.07 42.08
CA THR A 174 -21.87 19.01 42.72
C THR A 174 -21.28 17.85 41.89
N ALA A 175 -19.93 17.86 41.81
CA ALA A 175 -19.02 16.92 42.51
C ALA A 175 -17.87 16.33 41.66
N ALA A 176 -16.73 16.24 42.35
CA ALA A 176 -15.63 15.29 42.20
C ALA A 176 -14.51 15.58 41.17
N ALA A 177 -13.35 15.88 41.78
CA ALA A 177 -12.01 15.99 41.24
C ALA A 177 -11.50 14.72 40.51
N ALA A 178 -10.60 14.94 39.55
CA ALA A 178 -9.39 14.12 39.41
C ALA A 178 -8.29 14.95 38.74
N GLN A 179 -7.15 15.04 39.44
CA GLN A 179 -5.92 15.67 38.99
C GLN A 179 -5.30 14.97 37.76
N PRO A 180 -4.43 15.69 37.01
CA PRO A 180 -3.68 15.17 35.88
C PRO A 180 -2.48 14.35 36.37
N SER A 181 -2.09 13.32 35.62
CA SER A 181 -0.75 12.72 35.75
C SER A 181 0.00 12.87 34.42
N PRO A 182 1.20 13.47 34.44
CA PRO A 182 1.99 13.75 33.25
C PRO A 182 2.90 12.55 32.93
N ARG A 183 3.04 12.22 31.65
CA ARG A 183 4.26 11.60 31.15
C ARG A 183 4.68 12.28 29.86
N GLU A 184 5.70 13.11 30.03
CA GLU A 184 6.72 13.50 29.06
C GLU A 184 6.95 12.35 28.05
N GLY A 185 6.96 12.60 26.75
CA GLY A 185 7.90 13.48 26.09
C GLY A 185 8.81 12.61 25.24
N VAL A 186 8.37 12.31 24.02
CA VAL A 186 9.27 11.95 22.92
C VAL A 186 8.97 12.95 21.81
N ASP A 187 9.82 13.96 21.73
CA ASP A 187 9.84 14.97 20.69
C ASP A 187 9.98 14.32 19.30
N GLY A 188 8.89 14.40 18.55
CA GLY A 188 8.88 14.50 17.10
C GLY A 188 7.79 15.53 16.76
N PRO A 189 7.96 16.35 15.71
CA PRO A 189 7.00 17.41 15.42
C PRO A 189 5.61 16.79 15.32
N THR A 190 4.73 17.25 16.21
CA THR A 190 3.38 16.77 16.41
C THR A 190 2.66 16.70 15.06
N ALA A 191 2.29 15.48 14.65
CA ALA A 191 1.48 15.22 13.45
C ALA A 191 0.10 15.92 13.49
N GLU A 192 -0.26 16.53 14.62
CA GLU A 192 -1.49 17.27 14.85
C GLU A 192 -1.51 18.66 14.17
N ALA A 193 -0.36 19.23 13.79
CA ALA A 193 -0.30 20.58 13.21
C ALA A 193 -0.75 20.66 11.73
N ASN A 194 -1.15 19.54 11.11
CA ASN A 194 -1.35 19.47 9.65
C ASN A 194 -2.57 18.62 9.24
N PHE A 195 -3.57 18.45 10.10
CA PHE A 195 -4.83 17.81 9.74
C PHE A 195 -5.90 18.88 9.49
N ASP A 196 -6.51 18.88 8.30
CA ASP A 196 -7.63 19.76 7.93
C ASP A 196 -8.65 18.92 7.15
N ASP A 197 -9.80 18.66 7.75
CA ASP A 197 -10.89 17.85 7.18
C ASP A 197 -12.02 18.68 6.57
N ARG A 198 -11.87 20.01 6.53
CA ARG A 198 -12.88 20.94 5.99
C ARG A 198 -13.03 20.84 4.48
N VAL A 199 -12.06 20.24 3.78
CA VAL A 199 -12.19 19.85 2.37
C VAL A 199 -12.20 18.32 2.31
N ALA A 200 -13.35 17.77 1.94
CA ALA A 200 -13.55 16.32 1.87
C ALA A 200 -14.26 15.92 0.58
N LEU A 201 -13.86 14.77 0.02
CA LEU A 201 -14.49 14.19 -1.15
C LEU A 201 -15.24 12.92 -0.76
N VAL A 202 -16.49 12.83 -1.15
CA VAL A 202 -17.26 11.58 -1.07
C VAL A 202 -17.32 10.98 -2.46
N LEU A 203 -16.93 9.71 -2.58
CA LEU A 203 -16.99 8.97 -3.83
C LEU A 203 -17.85 7.72 -3.65
N THR A 204 -18.75 7.46 -4.59
CA THR A 204 -19.59 6.28 -4.60
C THR A 204 -19.06 5.28 -5.62
N LEU A 205 -18.82 4.05 -5.18
CA LEU A 205 -18.33 2.95 -6.00
C LEU A 205 -19.44 1.92 -6.26
N SER A 206 -19.15 0.91 -7.08
CA SER A 206 -20.15 -0.11 -7.43
C SER A 206 -20.56 -1.02 -6.26
N SER A 207 -19.71 -1.15 -5.24
CA SER A 207 -20.00 -1.99 -4.07
C SER A 207 -19.17 -1.62 -2.83
N ALA A 208 -19.61 -2.13 -1.67
CA ALA A 208 -18.87 -1.99 -0.42
C ALA A 208 -17.49 -2.67 -0.45
N GLU A 209 -17.30 -3.71 -1.27
CA GLU A 209 -16.00 -4.37 -1.43
C GLU A 209 -15.00 -3.48 -2.18
N ARG A 210 -15.48 -2.71 -3.17
CA ARG A 210 -14.67 -1.74 -3.92
C ARG A 210 -14.32 -0.56 -3.03
N ALA A 211 -15.28 -0.04 -2.27
CA ALA A 211 -15.04 0.97 -1.24
C ALA A 211 -14.04 0.51 -0.17
N ALA A 212 -14.17 -0.72 0.34
CA ALA A 212 -13.20 -1.28 1.27
C ALA A 212 -11.80 -1.38 0.65
N THR A 213 -11.71 -1.73 -0.63
CA THR A 213 -10.43 -1.80 -1.36
C THR A 213 -9.79 -0.40 -1.48
N ALA A 214 -10.57 0.62 -1.86
CA ALA A 214 -10.11 2.00 -1.89
C ALA A 214 -9.60 2.47 -0.51
N ILE A 215 -10.37 2.22 0.56
CA ILE A 215 -9.99 2.59 1.94
C ILE A 215 -8.66 1.93 2.34
N VAL A 216 -8.48 0.63 2.10
CA VAL A 216 -7.25 -0.09 2.50
C VAL A 216 -6.01 0.46 1.80
N HIS A 217 -6.14 0.89 0.55
CA HIS A 217 -5.03 1.39 -0.25
C HIS A 217 -4.75 2.89 -0.04
N LEU A 218 -5.77 3.70 0.24
CA LEU A 218 -5.64 5.15 0.33
C LEU A 218 -5.49 5.67 1.75
N HIS A 219 -6.06 4.99 2.74
CA HIS A 219 -5.97 5.43 4.13
C HIS A 219 -4.50 5.43 4.59
N GLY A 220 -4.01 6.60 5.02
CA GLY A 220 -2.62 6.84 5.41
C GLY A 220 -1.64 7.00 4.24
N SER A 221 -2.11 6.90 2.98
CA SER A 221 -1.30 7.19 1.80
C SER A 221 -1.12 8.70 1.62
N ARG A 222 -0.12 9.11 0.83
CA ARG A 222 0.15 10.52 0.56
C ARG A 222 -0.50 10.99 -0.74
N LEU A 223 -1.28 12.06 -0.67
CA LEU A 223 -1.72 12.89 -1.81
C LEU A 223 -1.20 14.31 -1.58
N ASP A 224 -0.50 14.88 -2.57
CA ASP A 224 0.14 16.20 -2.49
C ASP A 224 0.91 16.46 -1.19
N GLY A 225 1.64 15.43 -0.73
CA GLY A 225 2.45 15.48 0.49
C GLY A 225 1.69 15.29 1.80
N ARG A 226 0.35 15.21 1.78
CA ARG A 226 -0.51 15.04 2.97
C ARG A 226 -1.00 13.61 3.13
N GLN A 227 -1.11 13.15 4.38
CA GLN A 227 -1.69 11.84 4.67
C GLN A 227 -3.21 11.90 4.62
N VAL A 228 -3.79 11.12 3.72
CA VAL A 228 -5.23 11.08 3.49
C VAL A 228 -5.88 10.12 4.48
N LEU A 229 -7.05 10.50 5.02
CA LEU A 229 -7.87 9.60 5.81
C LEU A 229 -9.09 9.18 5.01
N CYS A 230 -9.33 7.86 4.97
CA CYS A 230 -10.49 7.29 4.31
C CYS A 230 -11.36 6.51 5.31
N ARG A 231 -12.68 6.67 5.19
CA ARG A 231 -13.70 5.89 5.93
C ARG A 231 -14.92 5.65 5.05
N PHE A 232 -15.77 4.70 5.43
CA PHE A 232 -17.09 4.56 4.84
C PHE A 232 -17.96 5.75 5.25
N LEU A 233 -18.85 6.15 4.34
CA LEU A 233 -19.89 7.12 4.63
C LEU A 233 -21.26 6.43 4.58
N HIS A 234 -22.04 6.60 5.63
CA HIS A 234 -23.48 6.40 5.56
C HIS A 234 -24.09 7.75 5.19
N GLU A 235 -24.81 7.81 4.08
CA GLU A 235 -25.69 8.95 3.84
C GLU A 235 -26.83 8.86 4.87
N PRO A 236 -27.12 9.96 5.60
CA PRO A 236 -28.23 10.01 6.56
C PRO A 236 -29.60 9.94 5.88
#